data_AF-A0A917MZR9-F1
#
_entry.id   AF-A0A917MZR9-F1
#
_cell.length_a   1.000
_cell.length_b   1.000
_cell.length_c   1.000
_cell.angle_alpha   90.00
_cell.angle_beta   90.00
_cell.angle_gamma   90.00
#
_symmetry.space_group_name_H-M   'P 1'
#
loop_
_entity.id
_entity.type
_entity.pdbx_description
1 polymer ?
#
loop_
_entity_poly.entity_id
_entity_poly.type
_entity_poly.pdbx_seq_one_letter_code
_entity_poly.pdbx_strand_id
1 'polypeptide(L)'
;MNKILPVIAILLLLSAASCQKSELKEMVNTDNFISVKQSTIASVNGPTMAAVNQEVKFTVSWPYEGNCQTFKSFKANTLSDTTQIKLFTATNVAEDCSGKEVQRSSVFKFKSDKAGIFYLKFLGPDSTHAIIDTLTVK
;
A
#
# COMPACT_ATOMS: atom_id res chain seq x y z
N MET A 1 2.81 -10.06 -74.18
CA MET A 1 1.60 -9.71 -73.40
C MET A 1 1.23 -10.90 -72.54
N ASN A 2 1.15 -10.70 -71.22
CA ASN A 2 0.19 -11.29 -70.28
C ASN A 2 -0.05 -12.82 -70.34
N LYS A 3 0.03 -13.63 -69.27
CA LYS A 3 -0.20 -13.36 -67.85
C LYS A 3 -0.02 -14.70 -67.06
N ILE A 4 0.59 -14.60 -65.87
CA ILE A 4 0.20 -15.26 -64.60
C ILE A 4 0.67 -16.72 -64.31
N LEU A 5 1.70 -16.76 -63.45
CA LEU A 5 2.12 -17.79 -62.45
C LEU A 5 0.96 -18.30 -61.54
N PRO A 6 1.12 -19.24 -60.57
CA PRO A 6 2.17 -20.27 -60.35
C PRO A 6 1.62 -21.64 -59.90
N VAL A 7 2.41 -22.71 -60.06
CA VAL A 7 2.25 -23.95 -59.28
C VAL A 7 2.97 -23.76 -57.94
N ILE A 8 2.17 -23.69 -56.88
CA ILE A 8 2.60 -23.48 -55.50
C ILE A 8 3.33 -24.74 -55.02
N ALA A 9 4.65 -24.69 -54.94
CA ALA A 9 5.47 -25.68 -54.27
C ALA A 9 5.40 -25.43 -52.75
N ILE A 10 4.62 -26.28 -52.07
CA ILE A 10 4.53 -26.33 -50.62
C ILE A 10 5.85 -26.90 -50.08
N LEU A 11 6.74 -26.00 -49.65
CA LEU A 11 7.93 -26.37 -48.87
C LEU A 11 7.49 -26.48 -47.40
N LEU A 12 7.33 -27.71 -46.92
CA LEU A 12 7.14 -28.02 -45.50
C LEU A 12 8.41 -27.64 -44.73
N LEU A 13 8.38 -26.48 -44.07
CA LEU A 13 9.35 -26.11 -43.04
C LEU A 13 9.01 -26.87 -41.75
N LEU A 14 9.68 -28.00 -41.51
CA LEU A 14 9.77 -28.59 -40.17
C LEU A 14 10.61 -27.65 -39.29
N SER A 15 9.94 -26.77 -38.55
CA SER A 15 10.54 -26.18 -37.36
C SER A 15 10.20 -27.09 -36.18
N ALA A 16 11.18 -27.85 -35.72
CA ALA A 16 11.13 -28.48 -34.41
C ALA A 16 11.11 -27.34 -33.37
N ALA A 17 9.91 -26.96 -32.94
CA ALA A 17 9.75 -26.21 -31.71
C ALA A 17 10.23 -27.12 -30.57
N SER A 18 11.49 -26.94 -30.18
CA SER A 18 12.02 -27.44 -28.92
C SER A 18 11.19 -26.81 -27.80
N CYS A 19 10.09 -27.48 -27.44
CA CYS A 19 9.46 -27.27 -26.15
C CYS A 19 10.43 -27.83 -25.12
N GLN A 20 11.41 -27.03 -24.71
CA GLN A 20 11.94 -27.16 -23.36
C GLN A 20 10.74 -26.89 -22.45
N LYS A 21 10.11 -27.99 -22.02
CA LYS A 21 9.35 -28.03 -20.78
C LYS A 21 10.35 -27.68 -19.68
N SER A 22 10.60 -26.39 -19.50
CA SER A 22 11.11 -25.90 -18.24
C SER A 22 10.05 -26.32 -17.24
N GLU A 23 10.37 -27.37 -16.50
CA GLU A 23 9.81 -27.54 -15.17
C GLU A 23 10.27 -26.32 -14.39
N LEU A 24 9.57 -25.19 -14.59
CA LEU A 24 9.31 -24.24 -13.55
C LEU A 24 8.56 -25.05 -12.49
N LYS A 25 9.33 -25.80 -11.69
CA LYS A 25 8.99 -25.92 -10.29
C LYS A 25 8.95 -24.48 -9.82
N GLU A 26 7.76 -23.90 -9.86
CA GLU A 26 7.37 -22.89 -8.92
C GLU A 26 7.87 -23.41 -7.58
N MET A 27 9.01 -22.88 -7.14
CA MET A 27 9.26 -22.77 -5.73
C MET A 27 8.15 -21.83 -5.26
N VAL A 28 6.97 -22.41 -5.01
CA VAL A 28 5.97 -21.83 -4.15
C VAL A 28 6.71 -21.70 -2.83
N ASN A 29 7.30 -20.53 -2.63
CA ASN A 29 7.82 -20.15 -1.35
C ASN A 29 6.58 -20.04 -0.46
N THR A 30 6.24 -21.15 0.19
CA THR A 30 5.11 -21.27 1.11
C THR A 30 5.49 -20.68 2.46
N ASP A 31 6.40 -19.70 2.47
CA ASP A 31 6.82 -18.99 3.68
C ASP A 31 6.22 -17.60 3.66
N ASN A 32 5.18 -17.49 4.49
CA ASN A 32 4.48 -16.30 4.95
C ASN A 32 3.24 -15.94 4.14
N PHE A 33 2.12 -16.52 4.54
CA PHE A 33 0.73 -16.16 4.23
C PHE A 33 0.35 -14.72 4.66
N ILE A 34 1.27 -13.76 4.56
CA ILE A 34 1.11 -12.38 5.03
C ILE A 34 0.56 -11.52 3.88
N SER A 35 -0.67 -11.05 4.03
CA SER A 35 -1.28 -10.05 3.16
C SER A 35 -1.09 -8.66 3.76
N VAL A 36 -0.55 -7.72 2.98
CA VAL A 36 -0.44 -6.30 3.38
C VAL A 36 -1.48 -5.50 2.62
N LYS A 37 -2.30 -4.74 3.35
CA LYS A 37 -3.37 -3.91 2.77
C LYS A 37 -3.38 -2.53 3.43
N GLN A 38 -3.88 -1.54 2.69
CA GLN A 38 -4.20 -0.24 3.29
C GLN A 38 -5.39 -0.42 4.22
N SER A 39 -5.33 0.18 5.40
CA SER A 39 -6.37 0.08 6.42
C SER A 39 -7.24 1.33 6.44
N THR A 40 -8.50 1.17 6.83
CA THR A 40 -9.35 2.30 7.21
C THR A 40 -8.78 2.96 8.46
N ILE A 41 -8.87 4.29 8.55
CA ILE A 41 -8.47 5.05 9.73
C ILE A 41 -9.74 5.50 10.44
N ALA A 42 -9.90 5.13 11.71
CA ALA A 42 -11.05 5.48 12.53
C ALA A 42 -10.87 6.85 13.20
N SER A 43 -9.67 7.14 13.70
CA SER A 43 -9.39 8.40 14.39
C SER A 43 -7.92 8.77 14.34
N VAL A 44 -7.65 10.06 14.50
CA VAL A 44 -6.32 10.63 14.64
C VAL A 44 -6.35 11.62 15.80
N ASN A 45 -5.39 11.50 16.70
CA ASN A 45 -5.20 12.43 17.81
C ASN A 45 -3.74 12.88 17.85
N GLY A 46 -3.49 14.18 17.76
CA GLY A 46 -2.16 14.76 17.85
C GLY A 46 -2.20 16.22 18.29
N PRO A 47 -1.02 16.86 18.39
CA PRO A 47 -0.93 18.26 18.72
C PRO A 47 -1.33 19.14 17.52
N THR A 48 -1.89 20.31 17.79
CA THR A 48 -2.19 21.33 16.78
C THR A 48 -1.06 22.35 16.63
N MET A 49 -0.01 22.25 17.44
CA MET A 49 1.14 23.16 17.45
C MET A 49 2.47 22.43 17.63
N ALA A 50 3.53 22.94 17.00
CA ALA A 50 4.90 22.49 17.18
C ALA A 50 5.89 23.66 17.03
N ALA A 51 7.08 23.53 17.62
CA ALA A 51 8.20 24.38 17.27
C ALA A 51 8.85 23.95 15.94
N VAL A 52 9.50 24.88 15.24
CA VAL A 52 10.36 24.54 14.09
C VAL A 52 11.38 23.46 14.49
N ASN A 53 11.55 22.44 13.64
CA ASN A 53 12.40 21.25 13.87
C ASN A 53 11.98 20.34 15.04
N GLN A 54 10.82 20.55 15.66
CA GLN A 54 10.29 19.63 16.66
C GLN A 54 9.58 18.44 16.01
N GLU A 55 9.95 17.21 16.41
CA GLU A 55 9.17 16.01 16.08
C GLU A 55 7.91 15.96 16.95
N VAL A 56 6.75 15.85 16.29
CA VAL A 56 5.45 15.63 16.94
C VAL A 56 4.88 14.26 16.59
N LYS A 57 3.99 13.77 17.44
CA LYS A 57 3.43 12.42 17.38
C LYS A 57 1.91 12.49 17.23
N PHE A 58 1.38 11.76 16.26
CA PHE A 58 -0.04 11.57 16.01
C PHE A 58 -0.39 10.11 16.29
N THR A 59 -1.32 9.88 17.19
CA THR A 59 -1.88 8.55 17.46
C THR A 59 -2.96 8.29 16.43
N VAL A 60 -2.71 7.35 15.52
CA VAL A 60 -3.62 6.96 14.45
C VAL A 60 -4.25 5.62 14.83
N SER A 61 -5.57 5.57 14.87
CA SER A 61 -6.32 4.37 15.22
C SER A 61 -7.11 3.82 14.05
N TRP A 62 -7.27 2.50 13.98
CA TRP A 62 -8.05 1.81 12.97
C TRP A 62 -8.99 0.77 13.59
N PRO A 63 -10.16 0.55 12.97
CA PRO A 63 -11.04 -0.54 13.35
C PRO A 63 -10.42 -1.87 12.91
N TYR A 64 -10.63 -2.93 13.68
CA TYR A 64 -10.18 -4.25 13.27
C TYR A 64 -10.99 -5.39 13.91
N GLU A 65 -11.44 -6.35 13.12
CA GLU A 65 -12.10 -7.58 13.57
C GLU A 65 -11.07 -8.69 13.88
N GLY A 66 -10.94 -9.07 15.17
CA GLY A 66 -10.06 -10.15 15.60
C GLY A 66 -8.67 -9.71 16.07
N ASN A 67 -7.66 -10.60 15.98
CA ASN A 67 -6.27 -10.35 16.46
C ASN A 67 -5.16 -10.41 15.39
N CYS A 68 -5.49 -10.67 14.13
CA CYS A 68 -4.52 -10.94 13.05
C CYS A 68 -3.98 -9.69 12.32
N GLN A 69 -4.70 -8.56 12.28
CA GLN A 69 -4.19 -7.33 11.63
C GLN A 69 -3.27 -6.59 12.58
N THR A 70 -2.00 -6.60 12.21
CA THR A 70 -0.96 -5.90 12.92
C THR A 70 -0.51 -4.68 12.13
N PHE A 71 -0.05 -3.65 12.84
CA PHE A 71 0.57 -2.49 12.21
C PHE A 71 1.76 -2.93 11.36
N LYS A 72 1.81 -2.50 10.09
CA LYS A 72 2.97 -2.73 9.22
C LYS A 72 3.77 -1.45 9.01
N SER A 73 3.13 -0.39 8.53
CA SER A 73 3.80 0.87 8.26
C SER A 73 2.83 2.02 8.01
N PHE A 74 3.36 3.23 8.09
CA PHE A 74 2.78 4.41 7.45
C PHE A 74 3.55 4.70 6.16
N LYS A 75 2.84 5.08 5.09
CA LYS A 75 3.44 5.69 3.90
C LYS A 75 2.96 7.12 3.80
N ALA A 76 3.89 8.06 3.68
CA ALA A 76 3.58 9.47 3.57
C ALA A 76 4.14 10.06 2.27
N ASN A 77 3.39 10.96 1.65
CA ASN A 77 3.84 11.77 0.54
C ASN A 77 3.51 13.24 0.82
N THR A 78 4.51 14.10 0.77
CA THR A 78 4.36 15.54 1.07
C THR A 78 4.47 16.34 -0.21
N LEU A 79 3.48 17.19 -0.45
CA LEU A 79 3.48 18.18 -1.51
C LEU A 79 3.17 19.54 -0.88
N SER A 80 4.13 20.46 -0.92
CA SER A 80 4.03 21.76 -0.26
C SER A 80 3.78 21.62 1.26
N ASP A 81 2.65 22.13 1.74
CA ASP A 81 2.18 22.14 3.12
C ASP A 81 1.30 20.93 3.47
N THR A 82 0.99 20.09 2.48
CA THR A 82 0.06 18.97 2.64
C THR A 82 0.83 17.65 2.62
N THR A 83 0.70 16.88 3.68
CA THR A 83 1.20 15.50 3.76
C THR A 83 0.03 14.53 3.69
N GLN A 84 0.03 13.65 2.69
CA GLN A 84 -0.91 12.54 2.61
C GLN A 84 -0.32 11.33 3.32
N ILE A 85 -1.04 10.77 4.30
CA ILE A 85 -0.61 9.62 5.12
C ILE A 85 -1.55 8.44 4.88
N LYS A 86 -0.98 7.28 4.58
CA LYS A 86 -1.68 6.00 4.45
C LYS A 86 -1.17 5.02 5.48
N LEU A 87 -2.08 4.35 6.18
CA LEU A 87 -1.78 3.26 7.11
C LEU A 87 -1.86 1.91 6.38
N PHE A 88 -0.88 1.05 6.59
CA PHE A 88 -0.89 -0.32 6.11
C PHE A 88 -0.82 -1.30 7.28
N THR A 89 -1.68 -2.33 7.24
CA THR A 89 -1.67 -3.47 8.16
C THR A 89 -1.24 -4.74 7.44
N ALA A 90 -0.70 -5.67 8.20
CA ALA A 90 -0.36 -7.02 7.76
C ALA A 90 -1.29 -8.03 8.45
N THR A 91 -1.81 -8.99 7.68
CA THR A 91 -2.67 -10.08 8.18
C THR A 91 -2.08 -11.41 7.75
N ASN A 92 -1.99 -12.38 8.66
CA ASN A 92 -1.74 -13.77 8.28
C ASN A 92 -3.06 -14.40 7.82
N VAL A 93 -3.17 -14.78 6.55
CA VAL A 93 -4.42 -15.33 5.99
C VAL A 93 -4.73 -16.76 6.46
N ALA A 94 -3.78 -17.42 7.13
CA ALA A 94 -3.96 -18.74 7.73
C ALA A 94 -4.48 -18.67 9.17
N GLU A 95 -4.52 -17.48 9.79
CA GLU A 95 -5.05 -17.30 11.15
C GLU A 95 -6.56 -17.10 11.12
N ASP A 96 -7.25 -17.68 12.11
CA ASP A 96 -8.65 -17.38 12.34
C ASP A 96 -8.78 -15.98 12.95
N CYS A 97 -9.31 -15.07 12.14
CA CYS A 97 -9.53 -13.67 12.53
C CYS A 97 -10.95 -13.42 13.01
N SER A 98 -11.73 -14.47 13.28
CA SER A 98 -13.04 -14.33 13.90
C SER A 98 -12.90 -13.74 15.30
N GLY A 99 -13.69 -12.71 15.58
CA GLY A 99 -13.60 -11.99 16.85
C GLY A 99 -14.42 -10.71 16.84
N LYS A 100 -14.57 -10.10 18.03
CA LYS A 100 -15.16 -8.77 18.13
C LYS A 100 -14.20 -7.75 17.53
N GLU A 101 -14.77 -6.67 17.00
CA GLU A 101 -14.00 -5.53 16.57
C GLU A 101 -13.27 -4.90 17.79
N VAL A 102 -11.96 -4.73 17.66
CA VAL A 102 -11.10 -4.08 18.64
C VAL A 102 -10.37 -2.94 17.95
N GLN A 103 -10.30 -1.79 18.63
CA GLN A 103 -9.55 -0.65 18.12
C GLN A 103 -8.05 -0.86 18.37
N ARG A 104 -7.24 -0.66 17.33
CA ARG A 104 -5.77 -0.67 17.41
C ARG A 104 -5.23 0.72 17.08
N SER A 105 -4.02 1.02 17.53
CA SER A 105 -3.38 2.32 17.28
C SER A 105 -1.88 2.20 17.05
N SER A 106 -1.32 3.14 16.31
CA SER A 106 0.12 3.30 16.10
C SER A 106 0.46 4.79 15.98
N VAL A 107 1.74 5.13 16.16
CA VAL A 107 2.21 6.51 16.19
C VAL A 107 2.81 6.90 14.85
N PHE A 108 2.20 7.87 14.18
CA PHE A 108 2.80 8.59 13.07
C PHE A 108 3.62 9.77 13.62
N LYS A 109 4.82 9.96 13.07
CA LYS A 109 5.72 11.04 13.46
C LYS A 109 5.84 12.06 12.34
N PHE A 110 5.76 13.33 12.68
CA PHE A 110 5.90 14.43 11.74
C PHE A 110 6.91 15.46 12.26
N LYS A 111 7.68 16.06 11.36
CA LYS A 111 8.61 17.14 11.65
C LYS A 111 8.69 18.07 10.43
N SER A 112 8.71 19.37 10.68
CA SER A 112 8.97 20.38 9.66
C SER A 112 10.15 21.25 10.07
N ASP A 113 11.00 21.60 9.11
CA ASP A 113 12.09 22.57 9.24
C ASP A 113 11.65 24.01 8.94
N LYS A 114 10.38 24.20 8.56
CA LYS A 114 9.79 25.50 8.20
C LYS A 114 8.61 25.81 9.11
N ALA A 115 8.51 27.08 9.49
CA ALA A 115 7.29 27.63 10.08
C ALA A 115 6.18 27.69 9.04
N GLY A 116 4.93 27.53 9.48
CA GLY A 116 3.77 27.52 8.61
C GLY A 116 2.64 26.64 9.14
N ILE A 117 1.56 26.57 8.36
CA ILE A 117 0.44 25.66 8.61
C ILE A 117 0.65 24.43 7.74
N PHE A 118 0.54 23.24 8.32
CA PHE A 118 0.66 21.97 7.63
C PHE A 118 -0.64 21.18 7.75
N TYR A 119 -1.08 20.58 6.64
CA TYR A 119 -2.28 19.76 6.57
C TYR A 119 -1.88 18.28 6.50
N LEU A 120 -2.17 17.53 7.54
CA LEU A 120 -1.91 16.10 7.61
C LEU A 120 -3.18 15.34 7.23
N LYS A 121 -3.22 14.81 6.01
CA LYS A 121 -4.37 14.13 5.41
C LYS A 121 -4.22 12.62 5.52
N PHE A 122 -4.92 12.02 6.47
CA PHE A 122 -4.93 10.58 6.72
C PHE A 122 -6.00 9.90 5.85
N LEU A 123 -5.56 9.09 4.89
CA LEU A 123 -6.40 8.54 3.83
C LEU A 123 -6.80 7.08 4.10
N GLY A 124 -8.10 6.80 3.96
CA GLY A 124 -8.62 5.42 3.88
C GLY A 124 -8.37 4.76 2.52
N PRO A 125 -8.65 3.45 2.37
CA PRO A 125 -8.39 2.68 1.16
C PRO A 125 -9.12 3.21 -0.08
N ASP A 126 -10.33 3.74 0.10
CA ASP A 126 -11.17 4.31 -0.94
C ASP A 126 -10.73 5.72 -1.38
N SER A 127 -9.85 6.39 -0.62
CA SER A 127 -9.40 7.76 -0.81
C SER A 127 -10.51 8.82 -0.86
N THR A 128 -11.77 8.44 -0.64
CA THR A 128 -12.94 9.34 -0.67
C THR A 128 -13.14 10.00 0.69
N HIS A 129 -12.78 9.31 1.77
CA HIS A 129 -12.81 9.83 3.13
C HIS A 129 -11.39 10.05 3.65
N ALA A 130 -11.16 11.25 4.21
CA ALA A 130 -9.90 11.63 4.80
C ALA A 130 -10.13 12.34 6.14
N ILE A 131 -9.38 11.94 7.16
CA ILE A 131 -9.26 12.72 8.39
C ILE A 131 -8.13 13.72 8.16
N ILE A 132 -8.43 15.02 8.33
CA ILE A 132 -7.45 16.09 8.16
C ILE A 132 -7.15 16.68 9.52
N ASP A 133 -5.89 16.63 9.93
CA ASP A 133 -5.38 17.34 11.09
C ASP A 133 -4.55 18.56 10.62
N THR A 134 -4.56 19.62 11.41
CA THR A 134 -3.87 20.88 11.10
C THR A 134 -2.83 21.17 12.16
N LEU A 135 -1.57 21.26 11.74
CA LEU A 135 -0.44 21.57 12.61
C LEU A 135 0.14 22.94 12.27
N THR A 136 0.15 23.84 13.24
CA THR A 136 0.87 25.12 13.13
C THR A 136 2.28 24.98 13.69
N VAL A 137 3.28 25.21 12.84
CA VAL A 137 4.70 25.21 13.20
C VAL A 137 5.17 26.66 13.32
N LYS A 138 5.75 27.02 14.46
CA LYS A 138 6.24 28.38 14.72
C LYS A 138 7.51 28.43 15.58
#